data_AF-A0A851M703-F1
#
_entry.id   AF-A0A851M703-F1
#
_cell.length_a   1.000
_cell.length_b   1.000
_cell.length_c   1.000
_cell.angle_alpha   90.00
_cell.angle_beta   90.00
_cell.angle_gamma   90.00
#
_symmetry.space_group_name_H-M   'P 1'
#
loop_
_entity.id
_entity.type
_entity.pdbx_description
1 polymer ?
#
loop_
_entity_poly.entity_id
_entity_poly.type
_entity_poly.pdbx_seq_one_letter_code
_entity_poly.pdbx_strand_id
1 'polypeptide(L)' 'MGMSFAYGASDDTQSFATLEKALDLGINFWDTADMYGNGANEVLLSKVLEKHRDKVFLATKFGFRYK' A
#
# COMPACT_ATOMS: atom_id res chain seq x y z
N MET A 1 -4.77 1.65 -3.56
CA MET A 1 -4.56 0.21 -3.75
C MET A 1 -4.72 -0.50 -2.42
N GLY A 2 -5.83 -1.22 -2.21
CA GLY A 2 -6.05 -2.01 -1.00
C GLY A 2 -5.65 -3.47 -1.23
N MET A 3 -4.48 -3.87 -0.76
CA MET A 3 -3.93 -5.23 -0.87
C MET A 3 -4.16 -6.06 0.40
N SER A 4 -4.46 -5.40 1.51
CA SER A 4 -4.70 -6.04 2.81
C SER A 4 -6.19 -6.15 3.20
N PHE A 5 -7.13 -5.82 2.30
CA PHE A 5 -8.57 -5.80 2.63
C PHE A 5 -9.48 -5.97 1.41
N ALA A 6 -10.74 -6.34 1.66
CA ALA A 6 -11.89 -6.41 0.75
C ALA A 6 -11.90 -7.48 -0.36
N TYR A 7 -10.74 -8.03 -0.77
CA TYR A 7 -10.64 -8.92 -1.94
C TYR A 7 -10.33 -10.39 -1.61
N GLY A 8 -10.53 -10.82 -0.37
CA GLY A 8 -10.26 -12.19 0.09
C GLY A 8 -8.92 -12.34 0.79
N ALA A 9 -8.33 -13.53 0.75
CA ALA A 9 -7.05 -13.81 1.38
C ALA A 9 -5.93 -13.00 0.71
N SER A 10 -5.10 -12.33 1.52
CA SER A 10 -3.93 -11.59 1.05
C SER A 10 -2.68 -12.46 1.05
N ASP A 11 -1.77 -12.20 0.11
CA ASP A 11 -0.41 -12.74 0.09
C ASP A 11 0.59 -11.57 0.02
N ASP A 12 1.34 -11.37 1.10
CA ASP A 12 2.34 -10.32 1.22
C ASP A 12 3.42 -10.45 0.14
N THR A 13 3.79 -11.68 -0.26
CA THR A 13 4.81 -11.93 -1.29
C THR A 13 4.36 -11.38 -2.64
N GLN A 14 3.11 -11.65 -3.03
CA GLN A 14 2.53 -11.11 -4.26
C GLN A 14 2.33 -9.60 -4.19
N SER A 15 1.98 -9.08 -3.01
CA SER A 15 1.82 -7.65 -2.77
C SER A 15 3.15 -6.91 -2.98
N PHE A 16 4.26 -7.41 -2.42
CA PHE A 16 5.58 -6.82 -2.64
C PHE A 16 6.01 -6.93 -4.10
N ALA A 17 5.83 -8.08 -4.74
CA ALA A 17 6.15 -8.24 -6.16
C ALA A 17 5.39 -7.24 -7.05
N THR A 18 4.13 -6.95 -6.72
CA THR A 18 3.30 -5.96 -7.42
C THR A 18 3.84 -4.54 -7.22
N LEU A 19 4.20 -4.16 -6.00
CA LEU A 19 4.75 -2.84 -5.69
C LEU A 19 6.11 -2.61 -6.35
N GLU A 20 7.01 -3.59 -6.28
CA GLU A 20 8.33 -3.52 -6.96
C GLU A 20 8.14 -3.40 -8.47
N LYS A 21 7.23 -4.19 -9.04
CA LYS A 21 6.92 -4.09 -10.47
C LYS A 21 6.35 -2.72 -10.85
N ALA A 22 5.55 -2.10 -9.98
CA ALA A 22 5.04 -0.75 -10.21
C ALA A 22 6.19 0.27 -10.26
N LEU A 23 7.18 0.16 -9.36
CA LEU A 23 8.38 1.01 -9.38
C LEU A 23 9.21 0.79 -10.64
N ASP A 24 9.42 -0.46 -11.07
CA ASP A 24 10.14 -0.80 -12.30
C ASP A 24 9.49 -0.17 -13.54
N LEU A 25 8.17 -0.05 -13.54
CA LEU A 25 7.39 0.58 -14.61
C LEU A 25 7.33 2.11 -14.49
N GLY A 26 7.96 2.71 -13.48
CA GLY A 26 7.96 4.15 -13.25
C GLY A 26 6.67 4.70 -12.63
N ILE A 27 5.80 3.84 -12.10
CA ILE A 27 4.58 4.27 -11.41
C ILE A 27 4.95 4.87 -10.05
N ASN A 28 4.72 6.16 -9.91
CA ASN A 28 5.16 6.93 -8.74
C ASN A 28 4.01 7.53 -7.91
N PHE A 29 2.75 7.44 -8.34
CA PHE A 29 1.61 7.90 -7.55
C PHE A 29 0.93 6.72 -6.87
N TRP A 30 1.08 6.61 -5.56
CA TRP A 30 0.51 5.52 -4.78
C TRP A 30 -0.62 6.03 -3.89
N ASP A 31 -1.77 5.37 -4.01
CA ASP A 31 -2.98 5.67 -3.26
C ASP A 31 -3.24 4.60 -2.19
N THR A 32 -3.60 4.99 -0.97
CA THR A 32 -4.01 4.10 0.13
C THR A 32 -5.09 4.74 1.01
N ALA A 33 -5.51 4.06 2.08
CA ALA A 33 -6.44 4.57 3.09
C ALA A 33 -6.35 3.77 4.39
N ASP A 34 -6.70 4.39 5.51
CA ASP A 34 -6.88 3.74 6.82
C ASP A 34 -7.85 2.53 6.75
N MET A 35 -8.92 2.65 5.96
CA MET A 35 -9.95 1.63 5.71
C MET A 35 -9.41 0.38 5.02
N TYR A 36 -8.24 0.43 4.39
CA TYR A 36 -7.66 -0.73 3.73
C TYR A 36 -6.99 -1.63 4.77
N GLY A 37 -7.79 -2.30 5.59
CA GLY A 37 -7.33 -3.23 6.61
C GLY A 37 -6.94 -2.55 7.92
N ASN A 38 -7.66 -1.49 8.33
CA ASN A 38 -7.42 -0.78 9.59
C ASN A 38 -5.92 -0.40 9.78
N GLY A 39 -5.35 0.25 8.75
CA GLY A 39 -3.94 0.63 8.69
C GLY A 39 -2.96 -0.46 8.22
N ALA A 40 -3.37 -1.74 8.17
CA ALA A 40 -2.49 -2.83 7.76
C ALA A 40 -1.89 -2.63 6.36
N ASN A 41 -2.66 -2.07 5.42
CA ASN A 41 -2.16 -1.78 4.07
C ASN A 41 -1.07 -0.70 4.09
N GLU A 42 -1.18 0.33 4.93
CA GLU A 42 -0.15 1.38 5.06
C GLU A 42 1.15 0.80 5.66
N VAL A 43 1.04 -0.11 6.62
CA VAL A 43 2.18 -0.87 7.17
C VAL A 43 2.82 -1.79 6.11
N LEU A 44 2.01 -2.40 5.24
CA LEU A 44 2.53 -3.19 4.13
C LEU A 44 3.30 -2.31 3.14
N LEU A 45 2.76 -1.16 2.74
CA LEU A 45 3.42 -0.22 1.84
C LEU A 45 4.75 0.31 2.43
N SER A 46 4.80 0.54 3.75
CA SER A 46 6.00 1.09 4.40
C SER A 46 7.23 0.21 4.21
N LYS A 47 7.06 -1.13 4.14
CA LYS A 47 8.15 -2.10 3.93
C LYS A 47 8.87 -1.92 2.59
N VAL A 48 8.16 -1.48 1.54
CA VAL A 48 8.77 -1.18 0.23
C VAL A 48 9.25 0.27 0.19
N LEU A 49 8.45 1.19 0.74
CA LEU A 49 8.78 2.62 0.76
C LEU A 49 10.05 2.94 1.55
N GLU A 50 10.42 2.15 2.56
CA GLU A 50 11.66 2.35 3.34
C GLU A 50 12.89 2.53 2.44
N LYS A 51 12.96 1.80 1.31
CA LYS A 51 14.08 1.84 0.37
C LYS A 51 13.84 2.74 -0.85
N HIS A 52 12.62 3.22 -1.04
CA HIS A 52 12.17 3.87 -2.29
C HIS A 52 11.35 5.15 -2.05
N ARG A 53 11.49 5.75 -0.86
CA ARG A 53 10.64 6.86 -0.43
C ARG A 53 10.71 8.06 -1.38
N ASP A 54 11.87 8.36 -1.93
CA ASP A 54 12.11 9.44 -2.88
C ASP A 54 11.44 9.23 -4.24
N LYS A 55 11.08 8.00 -4.59
CA LYS A 55 10.48 7.63 -5.88
C LYS A 55 8.96 7.72 -5.90
N VAL A 56 8.31 7.87 -4.73
CA VAL A 56 6.85 7.74 -4.60
C VAL A 56 6.22 9.00 -4.02
N PHE A 57 5.20 9.52 -4.71
CA PHE A 57 4.19 10.39 -4.17
C PHE A 57 3.09 9.54 -3.52
N LEU A 58 2.97 9.64 -2.20
CA LEU A 58 2.00 8.86 -1.42
C LEU A 58 0.78 9.71 -1.07
N ALA A 59 -0.40 9.26 -1.50
CA ALA A 59 -1.69 9.80 -1.12
C ALA A 59 -2.42 8.81 -0.20
N THR A 60 -2.95 9.29 0.93
CA THR A 60 -3.78 8.48 1.83
C THR A 60 -5.12 9.17 2.09
N LYS A 61 -6.07 8.41 2.65
CA LYS A 61 -7.40 8.85 3.05
C LYS A 61 -7.65 8.45 4.49
N PHE A 62 -8.46 9.25 5.17
CA PHE A 62 -8.84 9.03 6.56
C PHE A 62 -10.31 9.41 6.77
N GLY A 63 -10.88 8.99 7.89
CA GLY A 63 -12.20 9.44 8.33
C GLY A 63 -13.05 8.38 9.04
N PHE A 64 -12.57 7.14 9.07
CA PHE A 64 -13.25 6.07 9.78
C PHE A 64 -12.74 5.99 11.22
N ARG A 65 -13.67 5.90 12.17
CA ARG A 65 -13.35 5.68 13.58
C ARG A 65 -13.72 4.25 13.94
N TYR A 66 -12.71 3.44 14.21
CA TYR A 66 -12.89 2.10 14.76
C TYR A 66 -13.23 2.21 16.25
N LYS A 67 -14.13 1.34 16.71
CA LYS A 67 -14.53 1.27 18.12
C LYS A 67 -13.55 0.43 18.93
#